data_AF-A0A3D2UZF0-F1
#
_entry.id   AF-A0A3D2UZF0-F1
#
_cell.length_a   1.000
_cell.length_b   1.000
_cell.length_c   1.000
_cell.angle_alpha   90.00
_cell.angle_beta   90.00
_cell.angle_gamma   90.00
#
_symmetry.space_group_name_H-M   'P 1'
#
loop_
_entity.id
_entity.type
_entity.pdbx_description
1 polymer ?
#
loop_
_entity_poly.entity_id
_entity_poly.type
_entity_poly.pdbx_seq_one_letter_code
_entity_poly.pdbx_strand_id
1 'polypeptide(L)'
;MNQMPKKPEWIMNDRGFTLTELLVGTAISLALLALVAGIIQSQGDTFSRQSQLGQMQANGRAAVDFISRSVQNAGFNVTRGKRFLAASDHYITMVFDDDNDGAIQNDEVFTYAVSDPNGSNNETFTISPFFDEDGDGTVSSSETRDYDISLALTGPPFGFFLITPNNADNGVVKNKVARNIDNLIIRYFDKDGDPLPSGVTEDGNENAVPPYVIPDDELNDIRRIEMEIITLSKDEDPNENYQNIGTYLAGSVAATSSGSTSFNDGFRRETFTAVTSPRNLVTAPWGKISLVASPSPISCPDDSTTVTASVVDSEGEGVDSGISVTFTTSDGTLDPVTNSTIGSGDASTTLTYDWSSPSVTVTVSASALIDVDGEDYPVFNAIPVSFESGTGIFTDDFDDGNSDGWTEAGVANWSAASGEYK
;
A
#
# COMPACT_ATOMS: atom_id res chain seq x y z
N MET A 1 15.98 -34.97 -93.50
CA MET A 1 17.24 -34.23 -93.32
C MET A 1 17.01 -32.79 -93.75
N ASN A 2 16.88 -31.87 -92.79
CA ASN A 2 17.27 -30.48 -92.95
C ASN A 2 17.42 -29.88 -91.54
N GLN A 3 18.58 -29.28 -91.30
CA GLN A 3 19.11 -28.99 -89.98
C GLN A 3 18.33 -27.87 -89.27
N MET A 4 18.19 -28.02 -87.95
CA MET A 4 17.60 -27.02 -87.06
C MET A 4 18.44 -25.73 -87.04
N PRO A 5 17.82 -24.54 -86.99
CA PRO A 5 18.54 -23.28 -86.89
C PRO A 5 19.21 -23.16 -85.51
N LYS A 6 20.50 -22.78 -85.52
CA LYS A 6 21.32 -22.56 -84.33
C LYS A 6 20.69 -21.50 -83.41
N LYS A 7 20.63 -21.78 -82.10
CA LYS A 7 20.35 -20.79 -81.06
C LYS A 7 21.37 -19.64 -81.15
N PRO A 8 20.99 -18.38 -80.90
CA PRO A 8 21.95 -17.29 -80.84
C PRO A 8 22.89 -17.51 -79.64
N GLU A 9 24.17 -17.72 -79.94
CA GLU A 9 25.23 -17.64 -78.94
C GLU A 9 25.39 -16.18 -78.53
N TRP A 10 25.33 -15.93 -77.23
CA TRP A 10 25.70 -14.64 -76.66
C TRP A 10 27.21 -14.49 -76.83
N ILE A 11 27.63 -13.63 -77.76
CA ILE A 11 29.04 -13.27 -77.91
C ILE A 11 29.42 -12.39 -76.72
N MET A 12 30.04 -12.98 -75.69
CA MET A 12 30.75 -12.22 -74.67
C MET A 12 32.05 -11.72 -75.29
N ASN A 13 32.20 -10.40 -75.42
CA ASN A 13 33.48 -9.82 -75.78
C ASN A 13 34.45 -10.00 -74.61
N ASP A 14 35.55 -10.73 -74.81
CA ASP A 14 36.65 -10.94 -73.84
C ASP A 14 37.52 -9.68 -73.65
N ARG A 15 36.91 -8.54 -73.33
CA ARG A 15 37.63 -7.35 -72.88
C ARG A 15 37.59 -7.33 -71.35
N GLY A 16 38.76 -7.43 -70.72
CA GLY A 16 38.89 -7.26 -69.26
C GLY A 16 38.44 -5.85 -68.83
N PHE A 17 38.06 -5.71 -67.56
CA PHE A 17 37.61 -4.42 -67.01
C PHE A 17 38.70 -3.35 -67.11
N THR A 18 38.31 -2.16 -67.55
CA THR A 18 39.20 -1.01 -67.50
C THR A 18 39.32 -0.49 -66.06
N LEU A 19 40.45 0.16 -65.74
CA LEU A 19 40.66 0.79 -64.43
C LEU A 19 39.52 1.78 -64.10
N THR A 20 39.03 2.50 -65.11
CA THR A 20 37.92 3.46 -64.97
C THR A 20 36.61 2.77 -64.58
N GLU A 21 36.26 1.63 -65.18
CA GLU A 21 35.06 0.88 -64.82
C GLU A 21 35.13 0.32 -63.39
N LEU A 22 36.31 -0.13 -62.95
CA LEU A 22 36.53 -0.56 -61.56
C LEU A 22 36.42 0.60 -60.56
N LEU A 23 36.96 1.77 -60.90
CA LEU A 23 36.84 2.97 -60.06
C LEU A 23 35.40 3.47 -59.98
N VAL A 24 34.67 3.48 -61.09
CA VAL A 24 33.24 3.85 -61.10
C VAL A 24 32.40 2.81 -60.35
N GLY A 25 32.66 1.51 -60.53
CA GLY A 25 31.94 0.44 -59.84
C GLY A 25 32.13 0.48 -58.32
N THR A 26 33.36 0.71 -57.85
CA THR A 26 33.67 0.88 -56.42
C THR A 26 33.07 2.17 -55.85
N ALA A 27 33.11 3.28 -56.59
CA ALA A 27 32.48 4.52 -56.17
C ALA A 27 30.96 4.38 -55.99
N ILE A 28 30.27 3.73 -56.94
CA ILE A 28 28.83 3.44 -56.83
C ILE A 28 28.56 2.50 -55.65
N SER A 29 29.39 1.47 -55.45
CA SER A 29 29.22 0.53 -54.33
C SER A 29 29.36 1.22 -52.98
N LEU A 30 30.35 2.11 -52.82
CA LEU A 30 30.52 2.92 -51.60
C LEU A 30 29.36 3.88 -51.39
N ALA A 31 28.86 4.52 -52.46
CA ALA A 31 27.68 5.39 -52.36
C ALA A 31 26.43 4.61 -51.92
N LEU A 32 26.22 3.39 -52.43
CA LEU A 32 25.14 2.52 -52.00
C LEU A 32 25.30 2.06 -50.55
N LEU A 33 26.51 1.70 -50.13
CA LEU A 33 26.78 1.35 -48.72
C LEU A 33 26.52 2.54 -47.79
N ALA A 34 26.89 3.76 -48.18
CA ALA A 34 26.60 4.96 -47.41
C ALA A 34 25.09 5.22 -47.28
N LEU A 35 24.31 5.00 -48.35
CA LEU A 35 22.86 5.09 -48.31
C LEU A 35 22.24 4.05 -47.37
N VAL A 36 22.69 2.81 -47.46
CA VAL A 36 22.22 1.72 -46.58
C VAL A 36 22.59 2.00 -45.13
N ALA A 37 23.81 2.48 -44.87
CA ALA A 37 24.24 2.87 -43.53
C ALA A 37 23.37 4.00 -42.95
N GLY A 38 23.03 5.01 -43.75
CA GLY A 38 22.12 6.08 -43.34
C GLY A 38 20.71 5.58 -43.02
N ILE A 39 20.18 4.62 -43.79
CA ILE A 39 18.89 3.98 -43.51
C ILE A 39 18.96 3.18 -42.19
N ILE A 40 20.02 2.40 -41.97
CA ILE A 40 20.19 1.60 -40.75
C ILE A 40 20.28 2.52 -39.51
N GLN A 41 21.02 3.62 -39.58
CA GLN A 41 21.09 4.60 -38.50
C GLN A 41 19.71 5.22 -38.22
N SER A 42 19.02 5.70 -39.25
CA SER A 42 17.67 6.27 -39.11
C SER A 42 16.65 5.28 -38.53
N GLN A 43 16.74 4.00 -38.90
CA GLN A 43 15.91 2.94 -38.30
C GLN A 43 16.29 2.70 -36.84
N GLY A 44 17.58 2.68 -36.52
CA GLY A 44 18.09 2.55 -35.15
C GLY A 44 17.59 3.68 -34.25
N ASP A 45 17.67 4.93 -34.71
CA ASP A 45 17.18 6.11 -33.99
C ASP A 45 15.66 6.05 -33.78
N THR A 46 14.92 5.61 -34.79
CA THR A 46 13.47 5.45 -34.69
C THR A 46 13.09 4.35 -33.70
N PHE A 47 13.79 3.22 -33.73
CA PHE A 47 13.58 2.12 -32.79
C PHE A 47 13.93 2.55 -31.35
N SER A 48 15.06 3.24 -31.16
CA SER A 48 15.47 3.77 -29.85
C SER A 48 14.41 4.68 -29.27
N ARG A 49 13.91 5.65 -30.07
CA ARG A 49 12.83 6.56 -29.66
C ARG A 49 11.56 5.83 -29.29
N GLN A 50 11.11 4.89 -30.12
CA GLN A 50 9.89 4.12 -29.84
C GLN A 50 10.03 3.28 -28.57
N SER A 51 11.20 2.66 -28.36
CA SER A 51 11.49 1.89 -27.15
C SER A 51 11.51 2.77 -25.90
N GLN A 52 12.17 3.92 -25.95
CA GLN A 52 12.23 4.89 -24.85
C GLN A 52 10.85 5.45 -24.50
N LEU A 53 10.06 5.84 -25.51
CA LEU A 53 8.68 6.29 -25.32
C LEU A 53 7.80 5.21 -24.68
N GLY A 54 7.92 3.95 -25.16
CA GLY A 54 7.18 2.84 -24.59
C GLY A 54 7.53 2.58 -23.12
N GLN A 55 8.81 2.64 -22.76
CA GLN A 55 9.25 2.50 -21.37
C GLN A 55 8.78 3.65 -20.48
N MET A 56 8.88 4.89 -20.97
CA MET A 56 8.42 6.09 -20.27
C MET A 56 6.91 6.02 -19.98
N GLN A 57 6.12 5.62 -20.98
CA GLN A 57 4.67 5.45 -20.83
C GLN A 57 4.29 4.33 -19.87
N ALA A 58 5.01 3.19 -19.91
CA ALA A 58 4.79 2.11 -18.97
C ALA A 58 5.10 2.54 -17.53
N ASN A 59 6.19 3.29 -17.32
CA ASN A 59 6.56 3.83 -16.01
C ASN A 59 5.49 4.81 -15.48
N GLY A 60 5.02 5.74 -16.31
CA GLY A 60 4.00 6.71 -15.92
C GLY A 60 2.67 6.06 -15.56
N ARG A 61 2.21 5.08 -16.36
CA ARG A 61 1.00 4.30 -16.06
C ARG A 61 1.14 3.50 -14.78
N ALA A 62 2.28 2.84 -14.57
CA ALA A 62 2.53 2.08 -13.36
C ALA A 62 2.49 2.99 -12.12
N ALA A 63 3.20 4.11 -12.14
CA ALA A 63 3.25 5.03 -11.01
C ALA A 63 1.85 5.53 -10.60
N VAL A 64 1.04 5.95 -11.58
CA VAL A 64 -0.34 6.37 -11.34
C VAL A 64 -1.23 5.24 -10.80
N ASP A 65 -1.11 4.03 -11.34
CA ASP A 65 -1.93 2.89 -10.94
C ASP A 65 -1.67 2.46 -9.49
N PHE A 66 -0.39 2.34 -9.10
CA PHE A 66 0.01 1.98 -7.74
C PHE A 66 -0.55 2.96 -6.70
N ILE A 67 -0.32 4.26 -6.86
CA ILE A 67 -0.84 5.24 -5.89
C ILE A 67 -2.36 5.26 -5.91
N SER A 68 -2.99 5.21 -7.09
CA SER A 68 -4.46 5.27 -7.19
C SER A 68 -5.12 4.11 -6.45
N ARG A 69 -4.58 2.89 -6.57
CA ARG A 69 -5.07 1.71 -5.85
C ARG A 69 -4.86 1.85 -4.34
N SER A 70 -3.67 2.27 -3.90
CA SER A 70 -3.39 2.47 -2.48
C SER A 70 -4.26 3.55 -1.86
N VAL A 71 -4.51 4.67 -2.55
CA VAL A 71 -5.42 5.72 -2.07
C VAL A 71 -6.84 5.17 -1.92
N GLN A 72 -7.32 4.37 -2.87
CA GLN A 72 -8.67 3.80 -2.80
C GLN A 72 -8.83 2.85 -1.63
N ASN A 73 -7.77 2.11 -1.30
CA ASN A 73 -7.74 1.16 -0.19
C ASN A 73 -7.43 1.80 1.15
N ALA A 74 -6.81 2.98 1.19
CA ALA A 74 -6.44 3.68 2.42
C ALA A 74 -7.59 3.68 3.45
N GLY A 75 -7.28 3.24 4.68
CA GLY A 75 -8.23 3.09 5.78
C GLY A 75 -9.05 1.80 5.78
N PHE A 76 -8.82 0.87 4.84
CA PHE A 76 -9.50 -0.43 4.85
C PHE A 76 -9.03 -1.27 6.05
N ASN A 77 -9.99 -1.76 6.83
CA ASN A 77 -9.80 -2.56 8.04
C ASN A 77 -8.80 -2.01 9.08
N VAL A 78 -8.46 -0.72 9.01
CA VAL A 78 -7.59 -0.07 10.00
C VAL A 78 -8.37 0.09 11.30
N THR A 79 -8.04 -0.67 12.33
CA THR A 79 -8.74 -0.67 13.64
C THR A 79 -8.30 0.47 14.54
N ARG A 80 -7.05 0.94 14.39
CA ARG A 80 -6.37 1.97 15.17
C ARG A 80 -5.43 2.78 14.27
N GLY A 81 -5.26 4.06 14.56
CA GLY A 81 -4.40 4.96 13.80
C GLY A 81 -5.09 5.63 12.62
N LYS A 82 -4.35 6.54 11.99
CA LYS A 82 -4.80 7.31 10.83
C LYS A 82 -4.65 6.50 9.54
N ARG A 83 -5.58 6.72 8.60
CA ARG A 83 -5.46 6.19 7.23
C ARG A 83 -4.33 6.83 6.41
N PHE A 84 -4.02 8.09 6.71
CA PHE A 84 -2.92 8.83 6.13
C PHE A 84 -2.02 9.27 7.27
N LEU A 85 -0.73 8.93 7.21
CA LEU A 85 0.23 9.27 8.28
C LEU A 85 1.09 10.49 7.93
N ALA A 86 1.22 10.80 6.64
CA ALA A 86 1.97 11.94 6.14
C ALA A 86 1.52 12.26 4.71
N ALA A 87 1.47 13.53 4.35
CA ALA A 87 1.12 13.98 3.00
C ALA A 87 1.82 15.31 2.68
N SER A 88 2.38 15.43 1.48
CA SER A 88 2.98 16.66 0.94
C SER A 88 2.76 16.73 -0.57
N ASP A 89 3.29 17.76 -1.21
CA ASP A 89 3.29 17.85 -2.66
C ASP A 89 4.03 16.71 -3.39
N HIS A 90 4.86 15.91 -2.69
CA HIS A 90 5.72 14.92 -3.33
C HIS A 90 5.92 13.61 -2.54
N TYR A 91 5.22 13.44 -1.42
CA TYR A 91 5.07 12.15 -0.76
C TYR A 91 3.69 11.97 -0.13
N ILE A 92 3.30 10.72 0.07
CA ILE A 92 2.07 10.35 0.77
C ILE A 92 2.24 9.00 1.45
N THR A 93 1.80 8.90 2.70
CA THR A 93 1.76 7.64 3.46
C THR A 93 0.34 7.23 3.72
N MET A 94 0.03 5.97 3.44
CA MET A 94 -1.28 5.35 3.60
C MET A 94 -1.17 4.05 4.40
N VAL A 95 -2.23 3.70 5.12
CA VAL A 95 -2.34 2.45 5.86
C VAL A 95 -3.63 1.74 5.46
N PHE A 96 -3.54 0.46 5.15
CA PHE A 96 -4.70 -0.40 4.86
C PHE A 96 -4.30 -1.87 4.91
N ASP A 97 -5.21 -2.71 5.37
CA ASP A 97 -5.09 -4.17 5.34
C ASP A 97 -5.22 -4.68 3.88
N ASP A 98 -4.14 -5.17 3.26
CA ASP A 98 -4.13 -5.64 1.86
C ASP A 98 -4.55 -7.11 1.75
N ASP A 99 -4.26 -7.94 2.74
CA ASP A 99 -4.57 -9.38 2.71
C ASP A 99 -5.88 -9.77 3.43
N ASN A 100 -6.49 -8.80 4.11
CA ASN A 100 -7.75 -8.89 4.84
C ASN A 100 -7.70 -9.95 5.96
N ASP A 101 -6.60 -10.01 6.70
CA ASP A 101 -6.45 -10.91 7.84
C ASP A 101 -6.93 -10.31 9.18
N GLY A 102 -7.18 -9.00 9.22
CA GLY A 102 -7.67 -8.32 10.43
C GLY A 102 -6.62 -7.59 11.25
N ALA A 103 -5.35 -7.69 10.90
CA ALA A 103 -4.25 -6.98 11.54
C ALA A 103 -3.50 -6.15 10.50
N ILE A 104 -3.06 -4.95 10.89
CA ILE A 104 -2.16 -4.19 10.03
C ILE A 104 -0.76 -4.72 10.23
N GLN A 105 0.00 -5.05 9.17
CA GLN A 105 1.42 -5.36 9.30
C GLN A 105 2.34 -4.26 8.71
N ASN A 106 3.65 -4.40 8.93
CA ASN A 106 4.62 -3.37 8.53
C ASN A 106 4.66 -3.16 7.00
N ASP A 107 4.39 -4.19 6.20
CA ASP A 107 4.31 -4.10 4.74
C ASP A 107 2.94 -3.67 4.23
N GLU A 108 2.09 -3.14 5.09
CA GLU A 108 0.78 -2.54 4.76
C GLU A 108 0.74 -1.02 5.02
N VAL A 109 1.85 -0.49 5.54
CA VAL A 109 2.10 0.94 5.67
C VAL A 109 2.86 1.42 4.44
N PHE A 110 2.12 1.98 3.48
CA PHE A 110 2.65 2.35 2.17
C PHE A 110 2.97 3.83 2.09
N THR A 111 4.26 4.14 1.95
CA THR A 111 4.72 5.50 1.64
C THR A 111 5.19 5.60 0.20
N TYR A 112 4.54 6.45 -0.59
CA TYR A 112 4.99 6.79 -1.93
C TYR A 112 5.73 8.13 -1.93
N ALA A 113 6.92 8.17 -2.54
CA ALA A 113 7.71 9.40 -2.63
C ALA A 113 8.63 9.39 -3.86
N VAL A 114 9.09 10.57 -4.25
CA VAL A 114 10.20 10.73 -5.20
C VAL A 114 11.52 10.98 -4.47
N SER A 115 12.60 10.41 -5.01
CA SER A 115 13.96 10.63 -4.50
C SER A 115 14.98 10.40 -5.61
N ASP A 116 16.08 11.15 -5.62
CA ASP A 116 17.25 10.91 -6.45
C ASP A 116 17.94 9.63 -5.94
N PRO A 117 18.09 8.59 -6.76
CA PRO A 117 18.73 7.34 -6.36
C PRO A 117 20.24 7.48 -6.08
N ASN A 118 20.89 8.56 -6.53
CA ASN A 118 22.31 8.82 -6.35
C ASN A 118 22.59 10.04 -5.47
N GLY A 119 21.54 10.76 -5.07
CA GLY A 119 21.63 11.97 -4.29
C GLY A 119 21.95 11.71 -2.82
N SER A 120 22.44 12.75 -2.13
CA SER A 120 22.50 12.76 -0.67
C SER A 120 21.15 13.19 -0.11
N ASN A 121 20.70 12.53 0.95
CA ASN A 121 19.45 12.90 1.62
C ASN A 121 19.52 14.36 2.11
N ASN A 122 18.48 15.14 1.83
CA ASN A 122 18.37 16.55 2.20
C ASN A 122 16.99 16.92 2.77
N GLU A 123 16.09 15.95 2.86
CA GLU A 123 14.78 16.08 3.49
C GLU A 123 14.50 14.81 4.30
N THR A 124 13.80 14.97 5.42
CA THR A 124 13.32 13.87 6.25
C THR A 124 11.95 14.26 6.82
N PHE A 125 11.02 13.32 6.81
CA PHE A 125 9.77 13.38 7.57
C PHE A 125 9.59 12.10 8.37
N THR A 126 8.74 12.13 9.39
CA THR A 126 8.52 11.03 10.32
C THR A 126 7.09 10.51 10.18
N ILE A 127 6.91 9.19 10.28
CA ILE A 127 5.61 8.55 10.41
C ILE A 127 5.59 7.67 11.65
N SER A 128 4.42 7.52 12.27
CA SER A 128 4.23 6.70 13.48
C SER A 128 3.03 5.77 13.30
N PRO A 129 3.15 4.72 12.46
CA PRO A 129 2.07 3.76 12.24
C PRO A 129 1.77 2.93 13.49
N PHE A 130 0.57 2.36 13.53
CA PHE A 130 0.22 1.22 14.38
C PHE A 130 0.14 -0.02 13.49
N PHE A 131 0.85 -1.08 13.85
CA PHE A 131 0.80 -2.38 13.16
C PHE A 131 1.24 -3.49 14.13
N ASP A 132 0.88 -4.74 13.84
CA ASP A 132 1.20 -5.93 14.62
C ASP A 132 2.72 -6.20 14.56
N GLU A 133 3.43 -5.77 15.60
CA GLU A 133 4.89 -5.88 15.66
C GLU A 133 5.31 -7.29 16.12
N ASP A 134 4.53 -7.90 17.00
CA ASP A 134 4.88 -9.17 17.64
C ASP A 134 4.31 -10.42 16.95
N GLY A 135 3.40 -10.23 15.98
CA GLY A 135 2.80 -11.26 15.15
C GLY A 135 1.71 -12.05 15.85
N ASP A 136 1.04 -11.47 16.85
CA ASP A 136 -0.06 -12.12 17.58
C ASP A 136 -1.43 -12.02 16.88
N GLY A 137 -1.49 -11.32 15.74
CA GLY A 137 -2.69 -11.13 14.93
C GLY A 137 -3.57 -9.98 15.44
N THR A 138 -3.06 -9.13 16.32
CA THR A 138 -3.76 -7.99 16.88
C THR A 138 -2.87 -6.74 16.86
N VAL A 139 -3.47 -5.55 16.89
CA VAL A 139 -2.72 -4.28 16.93
C VAL A 139 -3.04 -3.57 18.24
N SER A 140 -2.11 -3.62 19.18
CA SER A 140 -2.24 -3.00 20.51
C SER A 140 -1.86 -1.52 20.51
N SER A 141 -2.26 -0.79 21.56
CA SER A 141 -1.85 0.62 21.74
C SER A 141 -0.35 0.84 21.94
N SER A 142 0.42 -0.19 22.27
CA SER A 142 1.87 -0.11 22.46
C SER A 142 2.68 -0.41 21.20
N GLU A 143 2.05 -0.96 20.16
CA GLU A 143 2.73 -1.35 18.92
C GLU A 143 2.73 -0.20 17.92
N THR A 144 3.53 0.79 18.27
CA THR A 144 3.78 1.94 17.42
C THR A 144 5.22 2.40 17.58
N ARG A 145 5.77 2.92 16.49
CA ARG A 145 7.16 3.35 16.41
C ARG A 145 7.33 4.44 15.38
N ASP A 146 8.24 5.37 15.67
CA ASP A 146 8.61 6.42 14.73
C ASP A 146 9.59 5.91 13.66
N TYR A 147 9.28 6.21 12.41
CA TYR A 147 10.12 5.93 11.24
C TYR A 147 10.49 7.21 10.52
N ASP A 148 11.80 7.49 10.45
CA ASP A 148 12.34 8.61 9.71
C ASP A 148 12.56 8.23 8.24
N ILE A 149 11.81 8.87 7.35
CA ILE A 149 11.91 8.68 5.90
C ILE A 149 12.72 9.82 5.31
N SER A 150 14.00 9.56 5.04
CA SER A 150 14.86 10.54 4.37
C SER A 150 14.78 10.47 2.86
N LEU A 151 14.63 11.59 2.18
CA LEU A 151 14.60 11.72 0.71
C LEU A 151 15.80 12.53 0.22
N ALA A 152 16.24 12.24 -1.00
CA ALA A 152 17.24 13.02 -1.71
C ALA A 152 16.57 13.80 -2.84
N LEU A 153 16.28 15.08 -2.64
CA LEU A 153 15.70 15.97 -3.65
C LEU A 153 16.79 16.83 -4.31
N THR A 154 17.76 16.19 -4.95
CA THR A 154 18.95 16.86 -5.54
C THR A 154 18.79 17.22 -7.01
N GLY A 155 17.77 16.70 -7.68
CA GLY A 155 17.43 17.03 -9.07
C GLY A 155 16.84 15.84 -9.83
N PRO A 156 16.03 16.07 -10.87
CA PRO A 156 15.61 15.00 -11.76
C PRO A 156 16.81 14.43 -12.57
N PRO A 157 16.75 13.17 -13.01
CA PRO A 157 15.61 12.25 -12.86
C PRO A 157 15.55 11.60 -11.47
N PHE A 158 14.36 11.65 -10.86
CA PHE A 158 14.02 10.94 -9.65
C PHE A 158 13.62 9.49 -9.93
N GLY A 159 13.79 8.64 -8.93
CA GLY A 159 13.05 7.39 -8.81
C GLY A 159 11.75 7.63 -8.05
N PHE A 160 10.69 6.94 -8.43
CA PHE A 160 9.46 6.84 -7.65
C PHE A 160 9.49 5.57 -6.83
N PHE A 161 9.35 5.71 -5.51
CA PHE A 161 9.55 4.63 -4.56
C PHE A 161 8.28 4.34 -3.78
N LEU A 162 8.05 3.05 -3.52
CA LEU A 162 7.24 2.55 -2.43
C LEU A 162 8.18 2.27 -1.26
N ILE A 163 7.89 2.86 -0.11
CA ILE A 163 8.67 2.79 1.10
C ILE A 163 7.79 2.17 2.19
N THR A 164 8.28 1.11 2.82
CA THR A 164 7.58 0.40 3.91
C THR A 164 8.46 0.35 5.15
N PRO A 165 7.90 0.47 6.37
CA PRO A 165 8.65 0.30 7.61
C PRO A 165 9.15 -1.14 7.78
N ASN A 166 10.27 -1.29 8.49
CA ASN A 166 10.73 -2.59 8.97
C ASN A 166 9.98 -2.97 10.24
N ASN A 167 9.65 -4.26 10.40
CA ASN A 167 9.07 -4.74 11.66
C ASN A 167 10.10 -4.66 12.84
N ALA A 168 11.33 -5.12 12.61
CA ALA A 168 12.30 -5.33 13.70
C ALA A 168 13.04 -4.07 14.20
N ASP A 169 13.07 -2.99 13.43
CA ASP A 169 13.78 -1.74 13.79
C ASP A 169 13.09 -0.49 13.20
N ASN A 170 13.60 0.70 13.50
CA ASN A 170 13.10 1.98 12.95
C ASN A 170 13.51 2.23 11.48
N GLY A 171 14.07 1.23 10.79
CA GLY A 171 14.48 1.34 9.40
C GLY A 171 13.30 1.23 8.43
N VAL A 172 13.53 1.59 7.18
CA VAL A 172 12.55 1.47 6.10
C VAL A 172 13.16 0.77 4.88
N VAL A 173 12.35 -0.01 4.18
CA VAL A 173 12.70 -0.61 2.88
C VAL A 173 12.21 0.29 1.77
N LYS A 174 13.08 0.62 0.81
CA LYS A 174 12.72 1.40 -0.38
C LYS A 174 12.71 0.54 -1.63
N ASN A 175 11.54 0.34 -2.21
CA ASN A 175 11.33 -0.39 -3.46
C ASN A 175 11.02 0.59 -4.59
N LYS A 176 11.73 0.46 -5.72
CA LYS A 176 11.54 1.38 -6.86
C LYS A 176 10.38 0.92 -7.72
N VAL A 177 9.33 1.74 -7.79
CA VAL A 177 8.11 1.51 -8.57
C VAL A 177 8.28 1.98 -10.01
N ALA A 178 8.78 3.20 -10.20
CA ALA A 178 9.03 3.78 -11.52
C ALA A 178 10.38 4.50 -11.59
N ARG A 179 10.93 4.58 -12.80
CA ARG A 179 12.21 5.22 -13.10
C ARG A 179 12.00 6.45 -13.98
N ASN A 180 12.97 7.36 -13.93
CA ASN A 180 13.02 8.54 -14.77
C ASN A 180 11.78 9.41 -14.57
N ILE A 181 11.45 9.70 -13.32
CA ILE A 181 10.45 10.70 -12.99
C ILE A 181 11.14 12.06 -13.00
N ASP A 182 10.61 12.98 -13.78
CA ASP A 182 11.10 14.34 -13.88
C ASP A 182 10.50 15.22 -12.77
N ASN A 183 9.22 15.05 -12.45
CA ASN A 183 8.53 15.80 -11.40
C ASN A 183 7.33 15.00 -10.86
N LEU A 184 6.95 15.26 -9.61
CA LEU A 184 5.73 14.75 -8.96
C LEU A 184 5.05 15.94 -8.27
N ILE A 185 3.72 16.03 -8.40
CA ILE A 185 2.87 16.95 -7.65
C ILE A 185 1.65 16.16 -7.16
N ILE A 186 1.38 16.18 -5.86
CA ILE A 186 0.20 15.59 -5.23
C ILE A 186 -0.61 16.69 -4.58
N ARG A 187 -1.86 16.88 -5.01
CA ARG A 187 -2.80 17.86 -4.47
C ARG A 187 -3.91 17.15 -3.70
N TYR A 188 -4.35 17.79 -2.64
CA TYR A 188 -5.33 17.25 -1.71
C TYR A 188 -6.50 18.21 -1.61
N PHE A 189 -7.69 17.65 -1.49
CA PHE A 189 -8.91 18.44 -1.32
C PHE A 189 -9.78 17.80 -0.24
N ASP A 190 -10.48 18.66 0.48
CA ASP A 190 -11.38 18.27 1.54
C ASP A 190 -12.75 17.80 1.02
N LYS A 191 -13.74 17.67 1.92
CA LYS A 191 -15.12 17.29 1.58
C LYS A 191 -15.91 18.33 0.80
N ASP A 192 -15.56 19.60 0.94
CA ASP A 192 -16.23 20.72 0.29
C ASP A 192 -15.59 21.03 -1.07
N GLY A 193 -14.41 20.46 -1.32
CA GLY A 193 -13.64 20.59 -2.55
C GLY A 193 -12.54 21.65 -2.46
N ASP A 194 -12.30 22.18 -1.26
CA ASP A 194 -11.29 23.19 -0.99
C ASP A 194 -9.89 22.53 -0.91
N PRO A 195 -8.83 23.20 -1.41
CA PRO A 195 -7.49 22.65 -1.40
C PRO A 195 -6.93 22.58 0.02
N LEU A 196 -6.24 21.48 0.32
CA LEU A 196 -5.49 21.29 1.57
C LEU A 196 -3.98 21.51 1.31
N PRO A 197 -3.23 22.07 2.27
CA PRO A 197 -3.69 22.43 3.61
C PRO A 197 -4.51 23.73 3.65
N SER A 198 -5.28 23.95 4.71
CA SER A 198 -6.10 25.15 4.85
C SER A 198 -5.24 26.43 4.81
N GLY A 199 -5.59 27.37 3.92
CA GLY A 199 -4.84 28.60 3.71
C GLY A 199 -3.55 28.44 2.88
N VAL A 200 -3.38 27.31 2.17
CA VAL A 200 -2.30 27.13 1.19
C VAL A 200 -2.34 28.20 0.10
N THR A 201 -1.18 28.51 -0.48
CA THR A 201 -1.13 29.38 -1.65
C THR A 201 -1.76 28.65 -2.84
N GLU A 202 -2.71 29.29 -3.49
CA GLU A 202 -3.42 28.73 -4.64
C GLU A 202 -3.00 29.41 -5.96
N ASP A 203 -3.11 28.65 -7.06
CA ASP A 203 -3.00 29.20 -8.41
C ASP A 203 -4.31 29.84 -8.88
N GLY A 204 -4.34 30.34 -10.13
CA GLY A 204 -5.55 30.95 -10.69
C GLY A 204 -6.72 29.97 -10.92
N ASN A 205 -6.52 28.69 -10.62
CA ASN A 205 -7.49 27.59 -10.74
C ASN A 205 -7.83 26.98 -9.37
N GLU A 206 -7.52 27.65 -8.26
CA GLU A 206 -7.82 27.20 -6.89
C GLU A 206 -7.10 25.88 -6.53
N ASN A 207 -5.96 25.61 -7.17
CA ASN A 207 -5.12 24.47 -6.83
C ASN A 207 -3.98 24.89 -5.91
N ALA A 208 -3.68 24.06 -4.90
CA ALA A 208 -2.50 24.23 -4.06
C ALA A 208 -1.20 24.31 -4.88
N VAL A 209 -0.39 25.32 -4.57
CA VAL A 209 0.92 25.57 -5.17
C VAL A 209 2.01 25.05 -4.22
N PRO A 210 2.82 24.07 -4.64
CA PRO A 210 3.96 23.58 -3.86
C PRO A 210 4.98 24.68 -3.49
N PRO A 211 5.82 24.47 -2.47
CA PRO A 211 5.84 23.32 -1.57
C PRO A 211 4.82 23.45 -0.43
N TYR A 212 4.29 22.32 0.02
CA TYR A 212 3.44 22.25 1.22
C TYR A 212 3.44 20.86 1.84
N VAL A 213 3.12 20.81 3.13
CA VAL A 213 2.90 19.58 3.90
C VAL A 213 1.53 19.72 4.56
N ILE A 214 0.73 18.66 4.53
CA ILE A 214 -0.56 18.61 5.22
C ILE A 214 -0.31 18.42 6.72
N PRO A 215 -0.84 19.27 7.60
CA PRO A 215 -0.69 19.10 9.03
C PRO A 215 -1.51 17.92 9.53
N ASP A 216 -1.11 17.35 10.68
CA ASP A 216 -1.63 16.08 11.18
C ASP A 216 -3.14 16.08 11.46
N ASP A 217 -3.70 17.25 11.77
CA ASP A 217 -5.12 17.50 12.04
C ASP A 217 -5.98 17.62 10.76
N GLU A 218 -5.36 17.82 9.59
CA GLU A 218 -6.06 17.90 8.30
C GLU A 218 -5.92 16.62 7.47
N LEU A 219 -5.10 15.65 7.90
CA LEU A 219 -4.91 14.37 7.19
C LEU A 219 -6.22 13.61 7.02
N ASN A 220 -7.12 13.66 8.01
CA ASN A 220 -8.43 13.03 7.93
C ASN A 220 -9.47 13.86 7.18
N ASP A 221 -9.15 15.06 6.70
CA ASP A 221 -10.03 15.85 5.85
C ASP A 221 -9.89 15.49 4.38
N ILE A 222 -8.81 14.82 3.98
CA ILE A 222 -8.56 14.40 2.59
C ILE A 222 -9.74 13.56 2.04
N ARG A 223 -10.39 14.04 0.97
CA ARG A 223 -11.46 13.33 0.23
C ARG A 223 -11.17 13.15 -1.25
N ARG A 224 -10.29 13.97 -1.84
CA ARG A 224 -9.84 13.83 -3.22
C ARG A 224 -8.35 14.08 -3.28
N ILE A 225 -7.65 13.23 -4.03
CA ILE A 225 -6.23 13.35 -4.32
C ILE A 225 -6.07 13.46 -5.84
N GLU A 226 -5.36 14.48 -6.27
CA GLU A 226 -4.96 14.67 -7.65
C GLU A 226 -3.44 14.54 -7.77
N MET A 227 -2.99 13.69 -8.67
CA MET A 227 -1.58 13.39 -8.87
C MET A 227 -1.18 13.77 -10.28
N GLU A 228 -0.04 14.44 -10.39
CA GLU A 228 0.59 14.78 -11.65
C GLU A 228 2.03 14.28 -11.63
N ILE A 229 2.35 13.36 -12.53
CA ILE A 229 3.68 12.77 -12.68
C ILE A 229 4.21 13.13 -14.05
N ILE A 230 5.34 13.82 -14.10
CA ILE A 230 6.07 14.06 -15.34
C ILE A 230 7.14 12.98 -15.44
N THR A 231 7.08 12.19 -16.51
CA THR A 231 8.09 11.17 -16.84
C THR A 231 9.10 11.71 -17.84
N LEU A 232 10.32 11.19 -17.80
CA LEU A 232 11.44 11.57 -18.67
C LEU A 232 11.90 10.36 -19.50
N SER A 233 12.26 10.58 -20.77
CA SER A 233 12.98 9.56 -21.55
C SER A 233 14.30 9.22 -20.89
N LYS A 234 14.74 7.96 -21.06
CA LYS A 234 16.00 7.50 -20.45
C LYS A 234 17.21 8.25 -21.00
N ASP A 235 17.22 8.48 -22.31
CA ASP A 235 18.29 9.19 -23.02
C ASP A 235 17.66 10.35 -23.81
N GLU A 236 18.50 11.27 -24.28
CA GLU A 236 18.09 12.33 -25.20
C GLU A 236 17.58 11.74 -26.52
N ASP A 237 16.72 12.50 -27.21
CA ASP A 237 16.26 12.12 -28.54
C ASP A 237 17.45 12.04 -29.50
N PRO A 238 17.59 10.93 -30.26
CA PRO A 238 18.65 10.79 -31.26
C PRO A 238 18.67 11.91 -32.33
N ASN A 239 17.56 12.62 -32.53
CA ASN A 239 17.56 13.84 -33.33
C ASN A 239 18.16 15.00 -32.52
N GLU A 240 19.40 15.36 -32.82
CA GLU A 240 20.13 16.48 -32.18
C GLU A 240 19.41 17.83 -32.28
N ASN A 241 18.45 17.99 -33.20
CA ASN A 241 17.64 19.21 -33.32
C ASN A 241 16.38 19.20 -32.44
N TYR A 242 16.07 18.08 -31.79
CA TYR A 242 14.95 17.98 -30.88
C TYR A 242 15.28 18.75 -29.59
N GLN A 243 14.37 19.65 -29.23
CA GLN A 243 14.42 20.37 -27.97
C GLN A 243 13.05 20.27 -27.33
N ASN A 244 13.05 19.96 -26.05
CA ASN A 244 11.87 19.97 -25.21
C ASN A 244 11.97 21.18 -24.28
N ILE A 245 11.12 22.16 -24.51
CA ILE A 245 11.12 23.44 -23.81
C ILE A 245 9.81 23.56 -23.04
N GLY A 246 9.91 23.80 -21.73
CA GLY A 246 8.74 23.95 -20.88
C GLY A 246 9.08 24.51 -19.52
N THR A 247 8.08 24.50 -18.64
CA THR A 247 8.21 25.02 -17.28
C THR A 247 7.60 24.09 -16.25
N TYR A 248 8.27 23.98 -15.10
CA TYR A 248 7.73 23.38 -13.89
C TYR A 248 6.86 24.38 -13.14
N LEU A 249 5.89 23.87 -12.37
CA LEU A 249 5.17 24.68 -11.40
C LEU A 249 6.17 25.21 -10.36
N ALA A 250 6.04 26.47 -9.98
CA ALA A 250 6.89 27.07 -8.96
C ALA A 250 6.79 26.27 -7.66
N GLY A 251 7.93 26.06 -7.00
CA GLY A 251 8.02 25.32 -5.74
C GLY A 251 7.92 23.80 -5.84
N SER A 252 7.60 23.22 -7.00
CA SER A 252 7.61 21.77 -7.18
C SER A 252 9.00 21.19 -6.93
N VAL A 253 9.09 19.89 -6.62
CA VAL A 253 10.37 19.22 -6.37
C VAL A 253 11.39 19.41 -7.49
N ALA A 254 11.00 19.34 -8.76
CA ALA A 254 11.89 19.60 -9.88
C ALA A 254 12.37 21.06 -9.94
N ALA A 255 11.47 22.02 -9.71
CA ALA A 255 11.80 23.45 -9.73
C ALA A 255 12.75 23.84 -8.59
N THR A 256 12.46 23.34 -7.38
CA THR A 256 13.23 23.63 -6.17
C THR A 256 14.60 22.97 -6.21
N SER A 257 14.67 21.70 -6.60
CA SER A 257 15.94 20.96 -6.67
C SER A 257 16.88 21.45 -7.78
N SER A 258 16.35 21.80 -8.96
CA SER A 258 17.16 22.33 -10.06
C SER A 258 17.48 23.83 -9.95
N GLY A 259 16.78 24.56 -9.06
CA GLY A 259 16.87 26.02 -8.95
C GLY A 259 16.31 26.77 -10.15
N SER A 260 15.52 26.11 -11.00
CA SER A 260 14.93 26.68 -12.22
C SER A 260 13.52 26.13 -12.42
N THR A 261 12.57 27.03 -12.72
CA THR A 261 11.22 26.61 -13.16
C THR A 261 11.16 26.29 -14.65
N SER A 262 12.29 26.31 -15.36
CA SER A 262 12.35 26.09 -16.81
C SER A 262 13.30 24.97 -17.16
N PHE A 263 12.93 24.17 -18.18
CA PHE A 263 13.79 23.17 -18.79
C PHE A 263 13.87 23.40 -20.30
N ASN A 264 15.04 23.11 -20.86
CA ASN A 264 15.31 23.13 -22.29
C ASN A 264 16.44 22.14 -22.57
N ASP A 265 16.06 20.92 -22.93
CA ASP A 265 16.98 19.81 -23.17
C ASP A 265 16.49 18.87 -24.28
N GLY A 266 17.29 17.86 -24.62
CA GLY A 266 16.94 16.87 -25.63
C GLY A 266 16.03 15.74 -25.15
N PHE A 267 15.56 15.75 -23.90
CA PHE A 267 14.79 14.65 -23.33
C PHE A 267 13.29 14.80 -23.62
N ARG A 268 12.63 13.67 -23.88
CA ARG A 268 11.17 13.65 -24.04
C ARG A 268 10.53 13.59 -22.66
N ARG A 269 9.40 14.28 -22.53
CA ARG A 269 8.57 14.28 -21.32
C ARG A 269 7.14 13.92 -21.65
N GLU A 270 6.47 13.25 -20.73
CA GLU A 270 5.04 12.98 -20.79
C GLU A 270 4.44 13.09 -19.40
N THR A 271 3.33 13.83 -19.29
CA THR A 271 2.62 14.06 -18.04
C THR A 271 1.49 13.04 -17.90
N PHE A 272 1.41 12.40 -16.75
CA PHE A 272 0.35 11.49 -16.35
C PHE A 272 -0.40 12.09 -15.19
N THR A 273 -1.72 12.19 -15.32
CA THR A 273 -2.59 12.72 -14.28
C THR A 273 -3.53 11.64 -13.77
N ALA A 274 -3.81 11.66 -12.47
CA ALA A 274 -4.75 10.77 -11.83
C ALA A 274 -5.57 11.51 -10.79
N VAL A 275 -6.86 11.21 -10.73
CA VAL A 275 -7.77 11.73 -9.71
C VAL A 275 -8.40 10.53 -9.03
N THR A 276 -8.27 10.47 -7.71
CA THR A 276 -8.76 9.34 -6.92
C THR A 276 -9.24 9.82 -5.55
N SER A 277 -10.05 9.00 -4.90
CA SER A 277 -10.62 9.29 -3.58
C SER A 277 -10.50 8.06 -2.68
N PRO A 278 -10.18 8.25 -1.39
CA PRO A 278 -10.26 7.17 -0.42
C PRO A 278 -11.70 6.68 -0.29
N ARG A 279 -11.88 5.36 -0.25
CA ARG A 279 -13.21 4.74 -0.14
C ARG A 279 -13.58 4.37 1.29
N ASN A 280 -12.60 4.19 2.16
CA ASN A 280 -12.80 3.77 3.54
C ASN A 280 -12.74 4.97 4.48
N LEU A 281 -13.86 5.70 4.53
CA LEU A 281 -14.04 6.94 5.30
C LEU A 281 -14.56 6.69 6.74
N VAL A 282 -14.29 5.51 7.31
CA VAL A 282 -15.16 4.89 8.34
C VAL A 282 -15.02 5.48 9.76
N THR A 283 -14.20 6.50 9.99
CA THR A 283 -14.24 7.20 11.29
C THR A 283 -15.48 8.09 11.33
N ALA A 284 -16.38 7.80 12.28
CA ALA A 284 -17.42 8.76 12.62
C ALA A 284 -16.74 10.08 13.07
N PRO A 285 -17.40 11.23 12.94
CA PRO A 285 -16.82 12.53 13.28
C PRO A 285 -16.34 12.67 14.74
N TRP A 286 -16.69 11.72 15.61
CA TRP A 286 -16.33 11.67 17.02
C TRP A 286 -15.51 10.43 17.40
N GLY A 287 -15.14 9.58 16.43
CA GLY A 287 -14.33 8.38 16.64
C GLY A 287 -15.06 7.04 16.60
N LYS A 288 -14.41 5.98 17.07
CA LYS A 288 -14.94 4.60 17.03
C LYS A 288 -14.37 3.73 18.14
N ILE A 289 -14.96 2.56 18.32
CA ILE A 289 -14.47 1.49 19.19
C ILE A 289 -14.28 0.21 18.38
N SER A 290 -13.10 -0.38 18.47
CA SER A 290 -12.75 -1.66 17.87
C SER A 290 -12.68 -2.72 18.97
N LEU A 291 -13.07 -3.96 18.67
CA LEU A 291 -13.03 -5.07 19.61
C LEU A 291 -12.20 -6.20 19.03
N VAL A 292 -11.32 -6.76 19.84
CA VAL A 292 -10.52 -7.94 19.50
C VAL A 292 -10.58 -8.91 20.67
N ALA A 293 -10.81 -10.19 20.37
CA ALA A 293 -10.75 -11.27 21.34
C ALA A 293 -9.52 -12.14 21.05
N SER A 294 -8.65 -12.33 22.04
CA SER A 294 -7.46 -13.17 21.93
C SER A 294 -7.35 -14.11 23.13
N PRO A 295 -7.33 -15.45 22.92
CA PRO A 295 -7.46 -16.14 21.63
C PRO A 295 -8.90 -16.14 21.09
N SER A 296 -9.06 -16.29 19.76
CA SER A 296 -10.35 -16.54 19.08
C SER A 296 -10.09 -17.33 17.77
N PRO A 297 -10.61 -18.56 17.59
CA PRO A 297 -11.50 -19.29 18.48
C PRO A 297 -10.80 -19.83 19.74
N ILE A 298 -11.57 -20.09 20.79
CA ILE A 298 -11.10 -20.74 22.02
C ILE A 298 -11.34 -22.23 21.90
N SER A 299 -10.31 -23.04 22.17
CA SER A 299 -10.40 -24.50 22.15
C SER A 299 -10.29 -25.07 23.55
N CYS A 300 -11.18 -26.01 23.89
CA CYS A 300 -11.07 -26.81 25.11
C CYS A 300 -9.66 -27.44 25.22
N PRO A 301 -8.98 -27.40 26.39
CA PRO A 301 -9.54 -27.13 27.72
C PRO A 301 -9.59 -25.66 28.14
N ASP A 302 -9.06 -24.73 27.34
CA ASP A 302 -9.11 -23.31 27.67
C ASP A 302 -10.57 -22.85 27.68
N ASP A 303 -10.98 -22.07 28.67
CA ASP A 303 -12.38 -21.66 28.88
C ASP A 303 -12.57 -20.15 28.83
N SER A 304 -11.51 -19.40 28.53
CA SER A 304 -11.52 -17.95 28.60
C SER A 304 -10.73 -17.29 27.49
N THR A 305 -11.11 -16.05 27.19
CA THR A 305 -10.44 -15.16 26.25
C THR A 305 -10.40 -13.75 26.81
N THR A 306 -9.36 -12.99 26.47
CA THR A 306 -9.31 -11.56 26.79
C THR A 306 -9.91 -10.79 25.63
N VAL A 307 -10.93 -9.98 25.92
CA VAL A 307 -11.51 -9.05 24.95
C VAL A 307 -10.95 -7.66 25.23
N THR A 308 -10.24 -7.12 24.26
CA THR A 308 -9.69 -5.76 24.29
C THR A 308 -10.54 -4.85 23.41
N ALA A 309 -10.97 -3.74 24.00
CA ALA A 309 -11.64 -2.65 23.34
C ALA A 309 -10.65 -1.51 23.10
N SER A 310 -10.42 -1.15 21.83
CA SER A 310 -9.61 -0.01 21.43
C SER A 310 -10.51 1.15 21.04
N VAL A 311 -10.50 2.20 21.85
CA VAL A 311 -11.28 3.42 21.62
C VAL A 311 -10.38 4.47 20.99
N VAL A 312 -10.79 4.99 19.84
CA VAL A 312 -10.07 6.04 19.11
C VAL A 312 -10.99 7.22 18.81
N ASP A 313 -10.40 8.40 18.71
CA ASP A 313 -11.09 9.64 18.36
C ASP A 313 -11.37 9.76 16.85
N SER A 314 -11.87 10.93 16.41
CA SER A 314 -12.15 11.21 14.99
C SER A 314 -10.93 11.10 14.10
N GLU A 315 -9.76 11.38 14.68
CA GLU A 315 -8.48 11.33 14.01
C GLU A 315 -7.93 9.91 13.93
N GLY A 316 -8.51 8.96 14.66
CA GLY A 316 -8.00 7.60 14.76
C GLY A 316 -6.90 7.45 15.82
N GLU A 317 -6.66 8.51 16.60
CA GLU A 317 -5.75 8.47 17.74
C GLU A 317 -6.44 7.87 18.96
N GLY A 318 -5.68 7.22 19.82
CA GLY A 318 -6.21 6.63 21.04
C GLY A 318 -6.74 7.69 22.00
N VAL A 319 -7.96 7.50 22.52
CA VAL A 319 -8.51 8.42 23.54
C VAL A 319 -7.72 8.37 24.84
N ASP A 320 -7.82 9.44 25.64
CA ASP A 320 -7.17 9.52 26.94
C ASP A 320 -7.57 8.37 27.89
N SER A 321 -6.69 8.11 28.86
CA SER A 321 -6.98 7.16 29.93
C SER A 321 -8.10 7.64 30.85
N GLY A 322 -8.96 6.72 31.29
CA GLY A 322 -10.06 7.01 32.21
C GLY A 322 -11.45 7.05 31.58
N ILE A 323 -11.57 6.88 30.27
CA ILE A 323 -12.88 6.73 29.59
C ILE A 323 -13.47 5.37 29.96
N SER A 324 -14.71 5.37 30.44
CA SER A 324 -15.38 4.14 30.88
C SER A 324 -15.91 3.34 29.70
N VAL A 325 -15.47 2.09 29.58
CA VAL A 325 -15.95 1.11 28.60
C VAL A 325 -16.79 0.06 29.31
N THR A 326 -18.03 -0.12 28.86
CA THR A 326 -18.96 -1.14 29.39
C THR A 326 -19.09 -2.29 28.40
N PHE A 327 -18.85 -3.51 28.86
CA PHE A 327 -18.94 -4.74 28.10
C PHE A 327 -20.23 -5.49 28.42
N THR A 328 -20.80 -6.17 27.42
CA THR A 328 -21.94 -7.06 27.58
C THR A 328 -21.75 -8.32 26.74
N THR A 329 -22.28 -9.44 27.21
CA THR A 329 -22.17 -10.73 26.52
C THR A 329 -23.53 -11.39 26.38
N SER A 330 -23.74 -12.15 25.30
CA SER A 330 -24.95 -12.97 25.12
C SER A 330 -24.96 -14.22 26.00
N ASP A 331 -23.79 -14.73 26.36
CA ASP A 331 -23.59 -15.92 27.20
C ASP A 331 -22.21 -15.89 27.88
N GLY A 332 -21.96 -16.79 28.83
CA GLY A 332 -20.76 -16.76 29.67
C GLY A 332 -20.75 -15.60 30.67
N THR A 333 -19.59 -15.38 31.29
CA THR A 333 -19.39 -14.34 32.31
C THR A 333 -18.25 -13.40 31.93
N LEU A 334 -18.46 -12.10 32.14
CA LEU A 334 -17.44 -11.06 31.94
C LEU A 334 -16.92 -10.55 33.27
N ASP A 335 -15.61 -10.43 33.41
CA ASP A 335 -14.96 -9.76 34.55
C ASP A 335 -13.74 -8.93 34.10
N PRO A 336 -13.71 -7.61 34.33
CA PRO A 336 -14.81 -6.76 34.82
C PRO A 336 -15.80 -6.39 33.71
N VAL A 337 -17.09 -6.25 34.06
CA VAL A 337 -18.15 -5.79 33.13
C VAL A 337 -17.96 -4.33 32.68
N THR A 338 -17.22 -3.54 33.44
CA THR A 338 -16.86 -2.16 33.07
C THR A 338 -15.42 -1.90 33.48
N ASN A 339 -14.65 -1.35 32.56
CA ASN A 339 -13.26 -1.00 32.78
C ASN A 339 -12.95 0.38 32.19
N SER A 340 -11.88 1.02 32.63
CA SER A 340 -11.45 2.31 32.08
C SER A 340 -10.37 2.11 31.03
N THR A 341 -10.34 2.99 30.02
CA THR A 341 -9.25 3.04 29.06
C THR A 341 -7.92 3.32 29.78
N ILE A 342 -6.87 2.65 29.33
CA ILE A 342 -5.48 2.82 29.75
C ILE A 342 -4.61 3.04 28.51
N GLY A 343 -3.51 3.76 28.68
CA GLY A 343 -2.62 4.10 27.56
C GLY A 343 -3.37 4.89 26.48
N SER A 344 -3.11 4.55 25.22
CA SER A 344 -3.76 5.14 24.04
C SER A 344 -5.14 4.54 23.79
N GLY A 345 -6.02 4.50 24.79
CA GLY A 345 -7.44 4.19 24.62
C GLY A 345 -7.87 2.72 24.70
N ASP A 346 -7.04 1.81 25.24
CA ASP A 346 -7.41 0.39 25.38
C ASP A 346 -8.09 0.09 26.71
N ALA A 347 -9.17 -0.71 26.71
CA ALA A 347 -9.77 -1.27 27.92
C ALA A 347 -10.03 -2.76 27.71
N SER A 348 -9.83 -3.60 28.73
CA SER A 348 -10.00 -5.05 28.58
C SER A 348 -10.96 -5.66 29.60
N THR A 349 -11.53 -6.80 29.22
CA THR A 349 -12.32 -7.70 30.07
C THR A 349 -11.94 -9.14 29.75
N THR A 350 -12.11 -10.05 30.70
CA THR A 350 -12.03 -11.49 30.44
C THR A 350 -13.43 -12.05 30.23
N LEU A 351 -13.65 -12.76 29.12
CA LEU A 351 -14.82 -13.60 28.91
C LEU A 351 -14.48 -15.02 29.34
N THR A 352 -15.24 -15.58 30.26
CA THR A 352 -15.16 -16.99 30.67
C THR A 352 -16.44 -17.70 30.26
N TYR A 353 -16.28 -18.88 29.67
CA TYR A 353 -17.36 -19.69 29.12
C TYR A 353 -17.47 -21.04 29.83
N ASP A 354 -18.70 -21.47 30.08
CA ASP A 354 -18.97 -22.78 30.65
C ASP A 354 -19.19 -23.82 29.53
N TRP A 355 -18.27 -24.78 29.43
CA TRP A 355 -18.31 -25.88 28.47
C TRP A 355 -19.51 -26.83 28.61
N SER A 356 -20.41 -26.62 29.57
CA SER A 356 -21.65 -27.37 29.72
C SER A 356 -22.60 -27.27 28.51
N SER A 357 -22.45 -26.24 27.67
CA SER A 357 -23.26 -26.03 26.45
C SER A 357 -22.52 -26.49 25.18
N PRO A 358 -23.18 -27.25 24.28
CA PRO A 358 -22.56 -27.77 23.06
C PRO A 358 -22.21 -26.62 22.10
N SER A 359 -20.91 -26.49 21.76
CA SER A 359 -20.29 -25.56 20.80
C SER A 359 -21.09 -24.28 20.51
N VAL A 360 -20.73 -23.17 21.16
CA VAL A 360 -21.46 -21.91 21.09
C VAL A 360 -20.59 -20.81 20.51
N THR A 361 -21.21 -19.94 19.71
CA THR A 361 -20.68 -18.62 19.38
C THR A 361 -21.32 -17.61 20.33
N VAL A 362 -20.50 -16.93 21.12
CA VAL A 362 -20.92 -15.88 22.05
C VAL A 362 -20.74 -14.53 21.38
N THR A 363 -21.71 -13.61 21.52
CA THR A 363 -21.54 -12.23 21.06
C THR A 363 -21.10 -11.37 22.23
N VAL A 364 -19.92 -10.75 22.12
CA VAL A 364 -19.45 -9.73 23.06
C VAL A 364 -19.59 -8.37 22.41
N SER A 365 -20.16 -7.41 23.14
CA SER A 365 -20.23 -6.02 22.72
C SER A 365 -19.65 -5.09 23.76
N ALA A 366 -19.14 -3.95 23.30
CA ALA A 366 -18.61 -2.89 24.16
C ALA A 366 -19.18 -1.55 23.72
N SER A 367 -19.29 -0.64 24.68
CA SER A 367 -19.72 0.73 24.45
C SER A 367 -18.95 1.71 25.33
N ALA A 368 -18.71 2.90 24.80
CA ALA A 368 -18.07 4.00 25.50
C ALA A 368 -18.72 5.34 25.08
N LEU A 369 -18.49 6.39 25.86
CA LEU A 369 -18.85 7.76 25.52
C LEU A 369 -17.57 8.54 25.21
N ILE A 370 -17.53 9.20 24.06
CA ILE A 370 -16.45 10.12 23.68
C ILE A 370 -16.98 11.54 23.81
N ASP A 371 -16.31 12.35 24.62
CA ASP A 371 -16.62 13.77 24.79
C ASP A 371 -15.98 14.57 23.64
N VAL A 372 -16.81 15.22 22.84
CA VAL A 372 -16.38 16.18 21.81
C VAL A 372 -17.00 17.53 22.14
N ASP A 373 -16.14 18.51 22.49
CA ASP A 373 -16.53 19.88 22.84
C ASP A 373 -17.57 19.99 23.98
N GLY A 374 -17.56 19.06 24.94
CA GLY A 374 -18.46 19.01 26.09
C GLY A 374 -19.78 18.26 25.83
N GLU A 375 -19.88 17.54 24.71
CA GLU A 375 -21.03 16.71 24.35
C GLU A 375 -20.61 15.25 24.18
N ASP A 376 -21.29 14.34 24.88
CA ASP A 376 -20.97 12.90 24.89
C ASP A 376 -21.61 12.16 23.70
N TYR A 377 -20.78 11.53 22.89
CA TYR A 377 -21.19 10.70 21.76
C TYR A 377 -20.96 9.21 22.03
N PRO A 378 -21.96 8.34 21.86
CA PRO A 378 -21.80 6.91 22.07
C PRO A 378 -21.08 6.25 20.90
N VAL A 379 -20.06 5.46 21.21
CA VAL A 379 -19.43 4.50 20.31
C VAL A 379 -19.71 3.09 20.82
N PHE A 380 -20.01 2.16 19.92
CA PHE A 380 -20.26 0.77 20.26
C PHE A 380 -19.81 -0.17 19.14
N ASN A 381 -19.43 -1.38 19.51
CA ASN A 381 -19.07 -2.45 18.57
C ASN A 381 -19.39 -3.81 19.20
N ALA A 382 -19.52 -4.85 18.37
CA ALA A 382 -19.80 -6.20 18.79
C ALA A 382 -19.06 -7.21 17.91
N ILE A 383 -18.46 -8.23 18.52
CA ILE A 383 -17.76 -9.31 17.83
C ILE A 383 -18.31 -10.68 18.25
N PRO A 384 -18.35 -11.66 17.32
CA PRO A 384 -18.55 -13.05 17.69
C PRO A 384 -17.26 -13.65 18.26
N VAL A 385 -17.40 -14.46 19.30
CA VAL A 385 -16.33 -15.25 19.90
C VAL A 385 -16.75 -16.72 19.86
N SER A 386 -15.97 -17.56 19.19
CA SER A 386 -16.31 -18.96 18.96
C SER A 386 -15.60 -19.88 19.96
N PHE A 387 -16.35 -20.79 20.56
CA PHE A 387 -15.84 -21.84 21.44
C PHE A 387 -15.93 -23.20 20.74
N GLU A 388 -14.76 -23.76 20.42
CA GLU A 388 -14.62 -25.04 19.75
C GLU A 388 -14.39 -26.16 20.77
N SER A 389 -15.23 -27.19 20.72
CA SER A 389 -14.92 -28.46 21.40
C SER A 389 -13.66 -29.00 20.72
N GLY A 390 -12.51 -28.93 21.41
CA GLY A 390 -11.20 -29.19 20.81
C GLY A 390 -11.15 -30.48 19.98
N THR A 391 -10.19 -30.57 19.05
CA THR A 391 -9.96 -31.76 18.20
C THR A 391 -9.42 -32.97 18.98
N GLY A 392 -9.60 -32.99 20.30
CA GLY A 392 -9.22 -34.09 21.16
C GLY A 392 -9.91 -35.36 20.66
N ILE A 393 -9.16 -36.17 19.92
CA ILE A 393 -9.49 -37.57 19.71
C ILE A 393 -9.80 -38.10 21.11
N PHE A 394 -11.01 -38.59 21.34
CA PHE A 394 -11.30 -39.37 22.54
C PHE A 394 -10.29 -40.50 22.58
N THR A 395 -9.20 -40.36 23.34
CA THR A 395 -8.25 -41.44 23.62
C THR A 395 -8.76 -42.34 24.73
N ASP A 396 -10.09 -42.44 24.86
CA ASP A 396 -10.66 -43.62 25.48
C ASP A 396 -10.48 -44.72 24.44
N ASP A 397 -9.50 -45.59 24.70
CA ASP A 397 -9.35 -46.82 23.94
C ASP A 397 -10.52 -47.71 24.32
N PHE A 398 -11.67 -47.48 23.68
CA PHE A 398 -12.88 -48.29 23.86
C PHE A 398 -12.63 -49.77 23.51
N ASP A 399 -11.49 -50.10 22.89
CA ASP A 399 -11.04 -51.45 22.54
C ASP A 399 -9.95 -52.01 23.47
N ASP A 400 -9.44 -51.23 24.45
CA ASP A 400 -8.69 -51.81 25.55
C ASP A 400 -9.69 -52.49 26.48
N GLY A 401 -9.73 -53.82 26.44
CA GLY A 401 -10.60 -54.61 27.31
C GLY A 401 -10.18 -54.56 28.78
N ASN A 402 -9.53 -53.48 29.24
CA ASN A 402 -8.87 -53.40 30.53
C ASN A 402 -8.95 -52.01 31.20
N SER A 403 -9.87 -51.13 30.79
CA SER A 403 -10.24 -49.99 31.60
C SER A 403 -10.84 -50.52 32.90
N ASP A 404 -10.09 -50.34 33.98
CA ASP A 404 -10.55 -50.48 35.34
C ASP A 404 -11.61 -49.40 35.58
N GLY A 405 -12.81 -49.71 35.12
CA GLY A 405 -13.97 -48.84 35.22
C GLY A 405 -14.09 -48.25 36.61
N TRP A 406 -14.33 -46.93 36.63
CA TRP A 406 -14.91 -46.15 37.72
C TRP A 406 -14.94 -46.88 39.07
N THR A 407 -13.88 -46.73 39.87
CA THR A 407 -13.96 -47.10 41.28
C THR A 407 -14.75 -46.02 42.01
N GLU A 408 -16.09 -46.16 42.03
CA GLU A 408 -16.93 -45.43 42.97
C GLU A 408 -16.51 -45.79 44.40
N ALA A 409 -16.03 -44.80 45.15
CA ALA A 409 -15.85 -44.92 46.59
C ALA A 409 -17.22 -44.88 47.29
N GLY A 410 -17.92 -46.01 47.29
CA GLY A 410 -19.21 -46.16 47.94
C GLY A 410 -19.84 -47.53 47.69
N VAL A 411 -20.50 -48.10 48.70
CA VAL A 411 -21.14 -49.42 48.59
C VAL A 411 -22.35 -49.31 47.67
N ALA A 412 -22.21 -49.75 46.42
CA ALA A 412 -23.30 -49.85 45.46
C ALA A 412 -24.29 -50.95 45.90
N ASN A 413 -25.45 -50.53 46.42
CA ASN A 413 -26.63 -51.38 46.58
C ASN A 413 -27.50 -51.29 45.33
N TRP A 414 -27.16 -52.05 44.30
CA TRP A 414 -28.06 -52.27 43.16
C TRP A 414 -28.30 -53.77 42.98
N SER A 415 -29.36 -54.28 43.60
CA SER A 415 -29.95 -55.56 43.20
C SER A 415 -31.00 -55.27 42.12
N ALA A 416 -30.62 -55.40 40.85
CA ALA A 416 -31.59 -55.47 39.76
C ALA A 416 -31.98 -56.93 39.52
N ALA A 417 -33.28 -57.23 39.56
CA ALA A 417 -33.79 -58.54 39.18
C ALA A 417 -33.63 -58.73 37.66
N SER A 418 -33.18 -59.93 37.27
CA SER A 418 -33.01 -60.32 35.87
C SER A 418 -34.32 -60.19 35.08
N GLY A 419 -34.33 -59.38 34.01
CA GLY A 419 -35.24 -59.61 32.89
C GLY A 419 -36.01 -58.44 32.27
N GLU A 420 -35.81 -57.18 32.67
CA GLU A 420 -36.53 -56.06 32.02
C GLU A 420 -35.57 -54.98 31.51
N TYR A 421 -35.25 -55.05 30.23
CA TYR A 421 -34.83 -53.87 29.46
C TYR A 421 -36.08 -53.31 28.77
N LYS A 422 -36.40 -52.04 29.04
CA LYS A 422 -37.18 -51.18 28.17
C LYS A 422 -36.45 -49.88 27.98
#